data_AF-A0AAU7BLM3-F1
#
_entry.id   AF-A0AAU7BLM3-F1
#
_cell.length_a   1.000
_cell.length_b   1.000
_cell.length_c   1.000
_cell.angle_alpha   90.00
_cell.angle_beta   90.00
_cell.angle_gamma   90.00
#
_symmetry.space_group_name_H-M   'P 1'
#
loop_
_entity.id
_entity.type
_entity.pdbx_description
1 polymer ?
#
loop_
_entity_poly.entity_id
_entity_poly.type
_entity_poly.pdbx_seq_one_letter_code
_entity_poly.pdbx_strand_id
1 'polypeptide(L)'
;MAELINSYLLTKAKILRVVENEQFKDFNHYLRVRAAQKLLKFYEKRMTSIEHMSDVDADILALMEISTGLLEENPTLTLEQTETLNELTTLHFGKPVVPFVFEEMTVAWNMDLQQLQEQWKQLNHNHSREKVLAKRMAMASRSEALTAEEQVVLNDLERNLGRDSQRLDQLDVSIREKRAYVYASEGFLQLLEKDEQQLIDDGQEYLADRSEEVGELISRCAQQDVKWVDLSDEEQALLIDFGNIFENDCQARTESFKEIEVSA
;
A
#
# COMPACT_ATOMS: atom_id res chain seq x y z
N MET A 1 38.46 -3.56 -2.17
CA MET A 1 37.65 -2.98 -3.27
C MET A 1 36.73 -4.00 -3.90
N ALA A 2 37.24 -4.98 -4.66
CA ALA A 2 36.40 -6.02 -5.29
C ALA A 2 35.50 -6.79 -4.29
N GLU A 3 36.03 -7.11 -3.10
CA GLU A 3 35.28 -7.76 -2.03
C GLU A 3 34.14 -6.90 -1.46
N LEU A 4 34.36 -5.59 -1.31
CA LEU A 4 33.33 -4.65 -0.86
C LEU A 4 32.21 -4.52 -1.89
N ILE A 5 32.55 -4.34 -3.17
CA ILE A 5 31.59 -4.26 -4.26
C ILE A 5 30.78 -5.57 -4.34
N ASN A 6 31.44 -6.72 -4.24
CA ASN A 6 30.76 -8.01 -4.25
C ASN A 6 29.82 -8.18 -3.03
N SER A 7 30.28 -7.79 -1.84
CA SER A 7 29.47 -7.82 -0.61
C SER A 7 28.24 -6.93 -0.73
N TYR A 8 28.41 -5.74 -1.32
CA TYR A 8 27.32 -4.82 -1.60
C TYR A 8 26.29 -5.42 -2.58
N LEU A 9 26.74 -5.96 -3.71
CA LEU A 9 25.85 -6.59 -4.69
C LEU A 9 25.08 -7.78 -4.09
N LEU A 10 25.76 -8.60 -3.29
CA LEU A 10 25.13 -9.73 -2.60
C LEU A 10 24.08 -9.26 -1.58
N THR A 11 24.41 -8.24 -0.78
CA THR A 11 23.51 -7.67 0.22
C THR A 11 22.27 -7.07 -0.43
N LYS A 12 22.46 -6.28 -1.49
CA LYS A 12 21.36 -5.73 -2.30
C LYS A 12 20.46 -6.84 -2.85
N ALA A 13 21.03 -7.90 -3.42
CA ALA A 13 20.26 -9.02 -3.96
C ALA A 13 19.47 -9.76 -2.87
N LYS A 14 20.05 -9.95 -1.68
CA LYS A 14 19.36 -10.57 -0.53
C LYS A 14 18.22 -9.70 -0.02
N ILE A 15 18.43 -8.39 0.15
CA ILE A 15 17.37 -7.45 0.54
C ILE A 15 16.23 -7.46 -0.48
N LEU A 16 16.55 -7.43 -1.78
CA LEU A 16 15.54 -7.53 -2.83
C LEU A 16 14.74 -8.83 -2.71
N ARG A 17 15.41 -9.95 -2.44
CA ARG A 17 14.74 -11.25 -2.27
C ARG A 17 13.82 -11.29 -1.04
N VAL A 18 14.21 -10.66 0.07
CA VAL A 18 13.34 -10.53 1.25
C VAL A 18 12.06 -9.77 0.88
N VAL A 19 12.22 -8.67 0.13
CA VAL A 19 11.10 -7.86 -0.35
C VAL A 19 10.19 -8.63 -1.31
N GLU A 20 10.74 -9.31 -2.31
CA GLU A 20 9.98 -10.06 -3.32
C GLU A 20 9.21 -11.26 -2.76
N ASN A 21 9.73 -11.89 -1.69
CA ASN A 21 9.09 -13.03 -1.04
C ASN A 21 8.27 -12.62 0.21
N GLU A 22 8.12 -11.33 0.47
CA GLU A 22 7.39 -10.78 1.61
C GLU A 22 7.85 -11.36 2.98
N GLN A 23 9.15 -11.63 3.12
CA GLN A 23 9.73 -12.29 4.30
C GLN A 23 10.06 -11.30 5.41
N PHE A 24 9.04 -10.71 6.02
CA PHE A 24 9.21 -9.74 7.09
C PHE A 24 8.86 -10.33 8.46
N LYS A 25 9.71 -10.10 9.46
CA LYS A 25 9.47 -10.54 10.85
C LYS A 25 8.33 -9.78 11.51
N ASP A 26 8.31 -8.47 11.35
CA ASP A 26 7.33 -7.56 11.92
C ASP A 26 7.27 -6.27 11.07
N PHE A 27 6.44 -5.32 11.50
CA PHE A 27 6.26 -4.10 10.75
C PHE A 27 7.49 -3.19 10.74
N ASN A 28 8.16 -3.04 11.88
CA ASN A 28 9.36 -2.22 11.96
C ASN A 28 10.46 -2.78 11.06
N HIS A 29 10.59 -4.10 11.00
CA HIS A 29 11.47 -4.80 10.07
C HIS A 29 11.10 -4.51 8.61
N TYR A 30 9.81 -4.58 8.26
CA TYR A 30 9.32 -4.22 6.93
C TYR A 30 9.78 -2.81 6.51
N LEU A 31 9.52 -1.80 7.35
CA LEU A 31 9.85 -0.41 7.04
C LEU A 31 11.35 -0.24 6.82
N ARG A 32 12.16 -0.80 7.72
CA ARG A 32 13.63 -0.73 7.65
C ARG A 32 14.18 -1.43 6.41
N VAL A 33 13.66 -2.60 6.04
CA VAL A 33 14.07 -3.33 4.83
C VAL A 33 13.72 -2.54 3.57
N ARG A 34 12.52 -1.95 3.48
CA ARG A 34 12.12 -1.10 2.34
C ARG A 34 13.01 0.14 2.23
N ALA A 35 13.29 0.82 3.34
CA ALA A 35 14.22 1.95 3.35
C ALA A 35 15.63 1.55 2.90
N ALA A 36 16.17 0.46 3.45
CA ALA A 36 17.48 -0.08 3.05
C ALA A 36 17.52 -0.46 1.56
N GLN A 37 16.46 -1.08 1.03
CA GLN A 37 16.35 -1.41 -0.40
C GLN A 37 16.50 -0.16 -1.28
N LYS A 38 15.82 0.94 -0.92
CA LYS A 38 15.85 2.21 -1.67
C LYS A 38 17.20 2.89 -1.57
N LEU A 39 17.77 2.96 -0.37
CA LEU A 39 19.10 3.51 -0.14
C LEU A 39 20.17 2.73 -0.91
N LEU A 40 20.16 1.39 -0.84
CA LEU A 40 21.08 0.56 -1.62
C LEU A 40 20.94 0.89 -3.11
N LYS A 41 19.71 0.88 -3.65
CA LYS A 41 19.49 1.26 -5.05
C LYS A 41 20.03 2.66 -5.39
N PHE A 42 19.86 3.64 -4.51
CA PHE A 42 20.38 4.99 -4.68
C PHE A 42 21.92 5.02 -4.75
N TYR A 43 22.60 4.31 -3.85
CA TYR A 43 24.06 4.25 -3.80
C TYR A 43 24.69 3.38 -4.89
N GLU A 44 23.90 2.65 -5.69
CA GLU A 44 24.41 1.70 -6.69
C GLU A 44 25.40 2.32 -7.68
N LYS A 45 25.05 3.46 -8.29
CA LYS A 45 25.92 4.11 -9.27
C LYS A 45 27.27 4.45 -8.64
N ARG A 46 27.23 5.01 -7.43
CA ARG A 46 28.43 5.36 -6.67
C ARG A 46 29.24 4.11 -6.33
N MET A 47 28.62 3.04 -5.84
CA MET A 47 29.30 1.77 -5.54
C MET A 47 29.98 1.14 -6.75
N THR A 48 29.34 1.20 -7.93
CA THR A 48 29.90 0.66 -9.16
C THR A 48 31.03 1.50 -9.76
N SER A 49 31.19 2.75 -9.31
CA SER A 49 32.24 3.68 -9.78
C SER A 49 33.40 3.83 -8.79
N ILE A 50 33.45 3.04 -7.73
CA ILE A 50 34.52 3.12 -6.73
C ILE A 50 35.81 2.55 -7.32
N GLU A 51 36.86 3.38 -7.37
CA GLU A 51 38.20 3.00 -7.83
C GLU A 51 39.22 3.00 -6.68
N HIS A 52 39.02 3.85 -5.68
CA HIS A 52 39.91 4.04 -4.55
C HIS A 52 39.19 3.90 -3.20
N MET A 53 39.93 3.53 -2.15
CA MET A 53 39.35 3.34 -0.81
C MET A 53 38.87 4.65 -0.17
N SER A 54 39.39 5.80 -0.64
CA SER A 54 38.91 7.14 -0.28
C SER A 54 37.51 7.46 -0.79
N ASP A 55 37.00 6.69 -1.76
CA ASP A 55 35.69 6.95 -2.39
C ASP A 55 34.54 6.33 -1.57
N VAL A 56 34.89 5.44 -0.63
CA VAL A 56 33.98 4.82 0.34
C VAL A 56 33.83 5.77 1.53
N ASP A 57 32.62 6.31 1.72
CA ASP A 57 32.32 7.13 2.89
C ASP A 57 31.65 6.31 4.01
N ALA A 58 31.50 6.96 5.16
CA ALA A 58 30.89 6.36 6.34
C ALA A 58 29.45 5.91 6.08
N ASP A 59 28.69 6.65 5.28
CA ASP A 59 27.29 6.35 4.94
C ASP A 59 27.15 4.99 4.25
N ILE A 60 28.01 4.69 3.28
CA ILE A 60 27.99 3.39 2.57
C ILE A 60 28.30 2.25 3.54
N LEU A 61 29.30 2.44 4.42
CA LEU A 61 29.67 1.42 5.41
C LEU A 61 28.55 1.18 6.41
N ALA A 62 27.95 2.24 6.93
CA ALA A 62 26.81 2.16 7.84
C ALA A 62 25.61 1.49 7.19
N LEU A 63 25.27 1.86 5.94
CA LEU A 63 24.19 1.23 5.19
C LEU A 63 24.43 -0.28 4.99
N MET A 64 25.67 -0.68 4.71
CA MET A 64 26.04 -2.09 4.57
C MET A 64 25.88 -2.87 5.87
N GLU A 65 26.30 -2.28 6.99
CA GLU A 65 26.14 -2.87 8.32
C GLU A 65 24.66 -3.02 8.69
N ILE A 66 23.87 -1.96 8.55
CA ILE A 66 22.42 -1.95 8.77
C ILE A 66 21.74 -3.02 7.91
N SER A 67 22.05 -3.04 6.62
CA SER A 67 21.45 -4.01 5.68
C SER A 67 21.81 -5.45 6.03
N THR A 68 23.00 -5.68 6.59
CA THR A 68 23.41 -7.02 7.06
C THR A 68 22.62 -7.43 8.30
N GLY A 69 22.45 -6.51 9.27
CA GLY A 69 21.63 -6.76 10.46
C GLY A 69 20.16 -7.06 10.14
N LEU A 70 19.62 -6.43 9.09
CA LEU A 70 18.26 -6.72 8.58
C LEU A 70 18.13 -8.09 7.88
N LEU A 71 19.24 -8.74 7.54
CA LEU A 71 19.24 -10.06 6.87
C LEU A 71 19.50 -11.22 7.84
N GLU A 72 19.70 -10.94 9.12
CA GLU A 72 19.89 -11.96 10.14
C GLU A 72 18.61 -12.76 10.39
N GLU A 73 18.74 -13.95 11.01
CA GLU A 73 17.59 -14.79 11.37
C GLU A 73 16.64 -14.08 12.36
N ASN A 74 17.21 -13.23 13.22
CA ASN A 74 16.48 -12.37 14.15
C ASN A 74 16.85 -10.91 13.88
N PRO A 75 16.24 -10.27 12.86
CA PRO A 75 16.63 -8.93 12.44
C PRO A 75 16.33 -7.93 13.55
N THR A 76 17.39 -7.30 14.06
CA THR A 76 17.32 -6.22 15.04
C THR A 76 18.39 -5.20 14.72
N LEU A 77 18.05 -3.92 14.80
CA LEU A 77 19.01 -2.83 14.71
C LEU A 77 19.24 -2.26 16.10
N THR A 78 20.47 -1.80 16.36
CA THR A 78 20.74 -0.96 17.52
C THR A 78 20.02 0.38 17.39
N LEU A 79 19.95 1.14 18.49
CA LEU A 79 19.40 2.49 18.47
C LEU A 79 20.18 3.37 17.47
N GLU A 80 21.51 3.33 17.55
CA GLU A 80 22.42 4.07 16.65
C GLU A 80 22.22 3.69 15.18
N GLN A 81 22.06 2.40 14.87
CA GLN A 81 21.77 1.94 13.51
C GLN A 81 20.38 2.41 13.02
N THR A 82 19.40 2.47 13.92
CA THR A 82 18.05 2.97 13.59
C THR A 82 18.06 4.47 13.32
N GLU A 83 18.77 5.24 14.14
CA GLU A 83 18.96 6.68 13.96
C GLU A 83 19.72 6.98 12.66
N THR A 84 20.82 6.26 12.42
CA THR A 84 21.60 6.39 11.18
C THR A 84 20.73 6.09 9.95
N LEU A 85 19.88 5.06 10.00
CA LEU A 85 18.98 4.77 8.89
C LEU A 85 17.98 5.92 8.64
N ASN A 86 17.43 6.51 9.71
CA ASN A 86 16.56 7.69 9.60
C ASN A 86 17.28 8.91 9.02
N GLU A 87 18.52 9.15 9.43
CA GLU A 87 19.36 10.23 8.92
C GLU A 87 19.66 10.04 7.44
N LEU A 88 20.04 8.83 7.02
CA LEU A 88 20.29 8.52 5.60
C LEU A 88 19.04 8.68 4.74
N THR A 89 17.87 8.21 5.21
CA THR A 89 16.62 8.44 4.48
C THR A 89 16.25 9.92 4.42
N THR A 90 16.48 10.67 5.49
CA THR A 90 16.17 12.10 5.53
C THR A 90 17.11 12.89 4.60
N LEU A 91 18.39 12.54 4.59
CA LEU A 91 19.40 13.17 3.75
C LEU A 91 19.09 13.03 2.25
N HIS A 92 18.67 11.83 1.82
CA HIS A 92 18.49 11.54 0.38
C HIS A 92 17.06 11.66 -0.11
N PHE A 93 16.07 11.52 0.78
CA PHE A 93 14.65 11.50 0.43
C PHE A 93 13.80 12.52 1.22
N GLY A 94 14.40 13.29 2.14
CA GLY A 94 13.75 14.40 2.85
C GLY A 94 12.89 14.00 4.05
N LYS A 95 12.73 12.70 4.31
CA LYS A 95 11.87 12.17 5.38
C LYS A 95 12.53 10.98 6.11
N PRO A 96 12.24 10.76 7.41
CA PRO A 96 12.71 9.57 8.13
C PRO A 96 12.01 8.30 7.62
N VAL A 97 12.49 7.13 8.05
CA VAL A 97 12.11 5.82 7.52
C VAL A 97 10.60 5.61 7.48
N VAL A 98 9.91 5.89 8.58
CA VAL A 98 8.47 5.61 8.72
C VAL A 98 7.65 6.38 7.67
N PRO A 99 7.62 7.73 7.65
CA PRO A 99 6.83 8.46 6.65
C PRO A 99 7.32 8.21 5.22
N PHE A 100 8.63 8.08 4.99
CA PHE A 100 9.18 7.79 3.67
C PHE A 100 8.62 6.50 3.06
N VAL A 101 8.60 5.41 3.83
CA VAL A 101 8.11 4.12 3.32
C VAL A 101 6.59 4.09 3.26
N PHE A 102 5.89 4.66 4.25
CA PHE A 102 4.43 4.72 4.26
C PHE A 102 3.85 5.49 3.06
N GLU A 103 4.50 6.57 2.62
CA GLU A 103 4.06 7.32 1.44
C GLU A 103 4.02 6.44 0.19
N GLU A 104 5.09 5.67 -0.05
CA GLU A 104 5.13 4.76 -1.19
C GLU A 104 4.06 3.66 -1.08
N MET A 105 3.88 3.08 0.12
CA MET A 105 2.85 2.08 0.35
C MET A 105 1.46 2.64 0.08
N THR A 106 1.17 3.84 0.59
CA THR A 106 -0.13 4.52 0.43
C THR A 106 -0.42 4.79 -1.03
N VAL A 107 0.57 5.21 -1.82
CA VAL A 107 0.44 5.37 -3.28
C VAL A 107 0.06 4.05 -3.94
N ALA A 108 0.80 2.97 -3.68
CA ALA A 108 0.52 1.65 -4.27
C ALA A 108 -0.90 1.16 -3.92
N TRP A 109 -1.32 1.31 -2.67
CA TRP A 109 -2.65 0.91 -2.24
C TRP A 109 -3.77 1.77 -2.81
N ASN A 110 -3.52 3.07 -3.02
CA ASN A 110 -4.46 3.95 -3.70
C ASN A 110 -4.63 3.55 -5.18
N MET A 111 -3.55 3.13 -5.84
CA MET A 111 -3.62 2.58 -7.21
C MET A 111 -4.45 1.30 -7.25
N ASP A 112 -4.23 0.36 -6.32
CA ASP A 112 -5.03 -0.85 -6.20
C ASP A 112 -6.53 -0.53 -5.96
N LEU A 113 -6.82 0.41 -5.07
CA LEU A 113 -8.18 0.86 -4.79
C LEU A 113 -8.86 1.41 -6.04
N GLN A 114 -8.17 2.26 -6.80
CA GLN A 114 -8.68 2.80 -8.06
C GLN A 114 -8.93 1.69 -9.09
N GLN A 115 -8.06 0.68 -9.16
CA GLN A 115 -8.26 -0.47 -10.03
C GLN A 115 -9.52 -1.27 -9.65
N LEU A 116 -9.74 -1.52 -8.36
CA LEU A 116 -10.95 -2.20 -7.87
C LEU A 116 -12.22 -1.39 -8.20
N GLN A 117 -12.18 -0.08 -8.00
CA GLN A 117 -13.29 0.83 -8.33
C GLN A 117 -13.62 0.83 -9.83
N GLU A 118 -12.61 0.86 -10.70
CA GLU A 118 -12.83 0.80 -12.14
C GLU A 118 -13.38 -0.57 -12.58
N GLN A 119 -12.87 -1.67 -12.01
CA GLN A 119 -13.43 -3.01 -12.24
C GLN A 119 -14.91 -3.09 -11.84
N TRP A 120 -15.26 -2.57 -10.66
CA TRP A 120 -16.65 -2.53 -10.20
C TRP A 120 -17.51 -1.68 -11.14
N LYS A 121 -17.04 -0.50 -11.54
CA LYS A 121 -17.76 0.40 -12.43
C LYS A 121 -18.05 -0.24 -13.78
N GLN A 122 -17.05 -0.90 -14.38
CA GLN A 122 -17.20 -1.59 -15.65
C GLN A 122 -18.14 -2.79 -15.55
N LEU A 123 -18.01 -3.60 -14.49
CA LEU A 123 -18.90 -4.73 -14.25
C LEU A 123 -20.34 -4.28 -14.01
N ASN A 124 -20.56 -3.24 -13.19
CA ASN A 124 -21.88 -2.70 -12.87
C ASN A 124 -22.57 -2.11 -14.09
N HIS A 125 -21.80 -1.43 -14.95
CA HIS A 125 -22.32 -0.94 -16.23
C HIS A 125 -22.81 -2.08 -17.13
N ASN A 126 -22.01 -3.14 -17.28
CA ASN A 126 -22.37 -4.31 -18.08
C ASN A 126 -23.57 -5.05 -17.49
N HIS A 127 -23.56 -5.31 -16.17
CA HIS A 127 -24.65 -5.95 -15.44
C HIS A 127 -25.98 -5.21 -15.63
N SER A 128 -25.96 -3.88 -15.47
CA SER A 128 -27.14 -3.04 -15.69
C SER A 128 -27.69 -3.17 -17.11
N ARG A 129 -26.81 -3.25 -18.11
CA ARG A 129 -27.18 -3.38 -19.52
C ARG A 129 -27.79 -4.76 -19.82
N GLU A 130 -27.17 -5.82 -19.31
CA GLU A 130 -27.67 -7.21 -19.41
C GLU A 130 -29.01 -7.39 -18.69
N LYS A 131 -29.17 -6.77 -17.52
CA LYS A 131 -30.41 -6.81 -16.72
C LYS A 131 -31.59 -6.21 -17.49
N VAL A 132 -31.34 -5.09 -18.19
CA VAL A 132 -32.35 -4.47 -19.05
C VAL A 132 -32.69 -5.37 -20.24
N LEU A 133 -31.70 -5.98 -20.89
CA LEU A 133 -31.92 -6.89 -22.01
C LEU A 133 -32.71 -8.13 -21.60
N ALA A 134 -32.30 -8.81 -20.53
CA ALA A 134 -33.00 -9.97 -19.98
C ALA A 134 -34.46 -9.64 -19.64
N LYS A 135 -34.70 -8.48 -18.98
CA LYS A 135 -36.07 -8.03 -18.68
C LYS A 135 -36.90 -7.79 -19.94
N ARG A 136 -36.32 -7.18 -20.98
CA ARG A 136 -37.01 -6.96 -22.26
C ARG A 136 -37.36 -8.27 -22.95
N MET A 137 -36.43 -9.22 -23.03
CA MET A 137 -36.66 -10.54 -23.63
C MET A 137 -37.70 -11.35 -22.84
N ALA A 138 -37.61 -11.35 -21.51
CA ALA A 138 -38.59 -11.99 -20.65
C ALA A 138 -39.99 -11.37 -20.79
N MET A 139 -40.09 -10.05 -21.00
CA MET A 139 -41.37 -9.41 -21.29
C MET A 139 -41.91 -9.77 -22.69
N ALA A 140 -41.05 -9.79 -23.72
CA ALA A 140 -41.44 -10.16 -25.08
C ALA A 140 -41.96 -11.61 -25.14
N SER A 141 -41.33 -12.52 -24.39
CA SER A 141 -41.73 -13.94 -24.28
C SER A 141 -43.16 -14.16 -23.78
N ARG A 142 -43.76 -13.16 -23.11
CA ARG A 142 -45.15 -13.23 -22.62
C ARG A 142 -46.18 -12.97 -23.72
N SER A 143 -45.79 -12.27 -24.78
CA SER A 143 -46.65 -11.92 -25.90
C SER A 143 -46.45 -12.86 -27.10
N GLU A 144 -45.20 -13.28 -27.33
CA GLU A 144 -44.83 -14.16 -28.43
C GLU A 144 -43.77 -15.16 -27.94
N ALA A 145 -43.85 -16.41 -28.38
CA ALA A 145 -42.91 -17.44 -27.95
C ALA A 145 -41.51 -17.14 -28.51
N LEU A 146 -40.50 -17.16 -27.63
CA LEU A 146 -39.10 -17.01 -28.03
C LEU A 146 -38.69 -18.19 -28.91
N THR A 147 -37.84 -17.92 -29.90
CA THR A 147 -37.14 -18.97 -30.65
C THR A 147 -36.19 -19.73 -29.73
N ALA A 148 -35.76 -20.92 -30.14
CA ALA A 148 -34.80 -21.71 -29.37
C ALA A 148 -33.47 -20.96 -29.12
N GLU A 149 -33.02 -20.17 -30.10
CA GLU A 149 -31.81 -19.34 -30.00
C GLU A 149 -31.99 -18.21 -28.97
N GLU A 150 -33.12 -17.50 -29.02
CA GLU A 150 -33.43 -16.44 -28.05
C GLU A 150 -33.60 -16.99 -26.62
N GLN A 151 -34.16 -18.19 -26.47
CA GLN A 151 -34.28 -18.83 -25.15
C GLN A 151 -32.91 -19.19 -24.57
N VAL A 152 -31.96 -19.62 -25.39
CA VAL A 152 -30.57 -19.87 -24.95
C VAL A 152 -29.94 -18.55 -24.48
N VAL A 153 -30.08 -17.47 -25.27
CA VAL A 153 -29.55 -16.14 -24.90
C VAL A 153 -30.15 -15.65 -23.58
N LEU A 154 -31.47 -15.81 -23.37
CA LEU A 154 -32.11 -15.41 -22.12
C LEU A 154 -31.58 -16.22 -20.92
N ASN A 155 -31.43 -17.53 -21.06
CA ASN A 155 -30.89 -18.38 -20.00
C ASN A 155 -29.44 -18.00 -19.65
N ASP A 156 -28.61 -17.69 -20.66
CA ASP A 156 -27.23 -17.25 -20.46
C ASP A 156 -27.18 -15.89 -19.75
N LEU A 157 -28.03 -14.95 -20.14
CA LEU A 157 -28.15 -13.65 -19.48
C LEU A 157 -28.56 -13.81 -18.00
N GLU A 158 -29.57 -14.62 -17.69
CA GLU A 158 -30.02 -14.84 -16.31
C GLU A 158 -28.92 -15.49 -15.46
N ARG A 159 -28.18 -16.45 -16.02
CA ARG A 159 -27.03 -17.08 -15.35
C ARG A 159 -25.90 -16.08 -15.09
N ASN A 160 -25.55 -15.27 -16.09
CA ASN A 160 -24.50 -14.26 -15.95
C ASN A 160 -24.88 -13.20 -14.93
N LEU A 161 -26.13 -12.72 -14.93
CA LEU A 161 -26.62 -11.73 -13.98
C LEU A 161 -26.50 -12.18 -12.53
N GLY A 162 -26.76 -13.46 -12.24
CA GLY A 162 -26.58 -14.03 -10.90
C GLY A 162 -25.12 -14.03 -10.46
N ARG A 163 -24.23 -14.53 -11.32
CA ARG A 163 -22.77 -14.56 -11.05
C ARG A 163 -22.19 -13.16 -10.89
N ASP A 164 -22.55 -12.26 -11.79
CA ASP A 164 -22.01 -10.92 -11.84
C ASP A 164 -22.54 -10.08 -10.67
N SER A 165 -23.76 -10.35 -10.17
CA SER A 165 -24.25 -9.75 -8.92
C SER A 165 -23.39 -10.15 -7.71
N GLN A 166 -23.07 -11.44 -7.57
CA GLN A 166 -22.19 -11.91 -6.48
C GLN A 166 -20.81 -11.28 -6.57
N ARG A 167 -20.28 -11.12 -7.80
CA ARG A 167 -18.98 -10.49 -8.02
C ARG A 167 -19.01 -8.99 -7.70
N LEU A 168 -20.11 -8.29 -8.00
CA LEU A 168 -20.29 -6.89 -7.60
C LEU A 168 -20.32 -6.75 -6.08
N ASP A 169 -21.05 -7.61 -5.37
CA ASP A 169 -21.10 -7.59 -3.90
C ASP A 169 -19.70 -7.82 -3.29
N GLN A 170 -18.92 -8.75 -3.83
CA GLN A 170 -17.54 -9.01 -3.40
C GLN A 170 -16.61 -7.83 -3.67
N LEU A 171 -16.74 -7.17 -4.84
CA LEU A 171 -15.97 -5.97 -5.17
C LEU A 171 -16.35 -4.81 -4.25
N ASP A 172 -17.63 -4.64 -3.92
CA ASP A 172 -18.08 -3.59 -2.98
C ASP A 172 -17.47 -3.77 -1.59
N VAL A 173 -17.44 -5.01 -1.07
CA VAL A 173 -16.77 -5.33 0.19
C VAL A 173 -15.28 -5.00 0.10
N SER A 174 -14.60 -5.52 -0.93
CA SER A 174 -13.15 -5.31 -1.13
C SER A 174 -12.80 -3.82 -1.24
N ILE A 175 -13.62 -3.02 -1.93
CA ILE A 175 -13.45 -1.57 -2.07
C ILE A 175 -13.57 -0.88 -0.72
N ARG A 176 -14.59 -1.22 0.09
CA ARG A 176 -14.80 -0.61 1.41
C ARG A 176 -13.63 -0.91 2.35
N GLU A 177 -13.19 -2.16 2.37
CA GLU A 177 -12.05 -2.59 3.17
C GLU A 177 -10.77 -1.87 2.74
N LYS A 178 -10.43 -1.91 1.45
CA LYS A 178 -9.22 -1.25 0.92
C LYS A 178 -9.25 0.26 1.17
N ARG A 179 -10.41 0.89 1.05
CA ARG A 179 -10.60 2.31 1.31
C ARG A 179 -10.30 2.67 2.77
N ALA A 180 -10.75 1.85 3.72
CA ALA A 180 -10.49 2.08 5.14
C ALA A 180 -8.98 2.11 5.43
N TYR A 181 -8.21 1.15 4.91
CA TYR A 181 -6.75 1.12 5.13
C TYR A 181 -6.04 2.28 4.42
N VAL A 182 -6.40 2.60 3.17
CA VAL A 182 -5.78 3.70 2.42
C VAL A 182 -5.98 5.03 3.17
N TYR A 183 -7.20 5.29 3.66
CA TYR A 183 -7.48 6.52 4.39
C TYR A 183 -6.84 6.53 5.77
N ALA A 184 -6.81 5.40 6.48
CA ALA A 184 -6.08 5.31 7.74
C ALA A 184 -4.57 5.53 7.55
N SER A 185 -4.00 5.07 6.44
CA SER A 185 -2.57 5.26 6.09
C SER A 185 -2.25 6.72 5.79
N GLU A 186 -3.09 7.38 5.01
CA GLU A 186 -2.96 8.81 4.78
C GLU A 186 -3.10 9.60 6.09
N GLY A 187 -4.07 9.23 6.91
CA GLY A 187 -4.26 9.86 8.22
C GLY A 187 -3.08 9.69 9.15
N PHE A 188 -2.51 8.49 9.18
CA PHE A 188 -1.28 8.21 9.90
C PHE A 188 -0.10 9.04 9.39
N LEU A 189 0.06 9.19 8.07
CA LEU A 189 1.09 10.06 7.49
C LEU A 189 0.91 11.52 7.89
N GLN A 190 -0.32 12.03 7.86
CA GLN A 190 -0.61 13.41 8.25
C GLN A 190 -0.36 13.63 9.75
N LEU A 191 -0.63 12.64 10.60
CA LEU A 191 -0.25 12.67 12.01
C LEU A 191 1.26 12.85 12.17
N LEU A 192 2.06 12.11 11.41
CA LEU A 192 3.53 12.19 11.45
C LEU A 192 4.09 13.51 10.91
N GLU A 193 3.32 14.21 10.07
CA GLU A 193 3.70 15.52 9.50
C GLU A 193 3.36 16.69 10.43
N LYS A 194 2.48 16.49 11.42
CA LYS A 194 2.08 17.52 12.39
C LYS A 194 3.04 17.60 13.57
N ASP A 195 3.27 18.80 14.07
CA ASP A 195 3.93 18.99 15.36
C ASP A 195 2.96 18.82 16.54
N GLU A 196 3.51 18.65 17.75
CA GLU A 196 2.74 18.43 18.98
C GLU A 196 1.72 19.55 19.23
N GLN A 197 2.07 20.81 18.92
CA GLN A 197 1.19 21.95 19.11
C GLN A 197 0.00 21.91 18.14
N GLN A 198 0.22 21.54 16.88
CA GLN A 198 -0.83 21.35 15.89
C GLN A 198 -1.79 20.24 16.28
N LEU A 199 -1.29 19.13 16.84
CA LEU A 199 -2.14 18.04 17.32
C LEU A 199 -3.02 18.48 18.50
N ILE A 200 -2.48 19.30 19.41
CA ILE A 200 -3.26 19.86 20.52
C ILE A 200 -4.34 20.82 20.00
N ASP A 201 -3.98 21.72 19.09
CA ASP A 201 -4.89 22.73 18.53
C ASP A 201 -6.07 22.08 17.76
N ASP A 202 -5.81 20.96 17.09
CA ASP A 202 -6.81 20.17 16.37
C ASP A 202 -7.62 19.22 17.29
N GLY A 203 -7.29 19.14 18.58
CA GLY A 203 -7.91 18.21 19.53
C GLY A 203 -7.59 16.74 19.24
N GLN A 204 -6.46 16.49 18.59
CA GLN A 204 -5.99 15.21 18.05
C GLN A 204 -4.85 14.58 18.88
N GLU A 205 -4.51 15.15 20.04
CA GLU A 205 -3.43 14.67 20.94
C GLU A 205 -3.52 13.16 21.25
N TYR A 206 -4.73 12.64 21.44
CA TYR A 206 -4.98 11.21 21.71
C TYR A 206 -4.58 10.26 20.57
N LEU A 207 -4.41 10.77 19.34
CA LEU A 207 -3.97 9.99 18.19
C LEU A 207 -2.47 9.68 18.26
N ALA A 208 -1.67 10.53 18.92
CA ALA A 208 -0.24 10.30 19.08
C ALA A 208 0.03 9.02 19.91
N ASP A 209 -0.75 8.81 20.98
CA ASP A 209 -0.64 7.64 21.86
C ASP A 209 -1.05 6.32 21.16
N ARG A 210 -1.85 6.39 20.10
CA ARG A 210 -2.32 5.22 19.32
C ARG A 210 -1.61 5.06 17.97
N SER A 211 -0.63 5.90 17.68
CA SER A 211 0.06 5.94 16.39
C SER A 211 0.78 4.62 16.07
N GLU A 212 1.46 4.03 17.06
CA GLU A 212 2.16 2.74 16.89
C GLU A 212 1.18 1.59 16.61
N GLU A 213 0.08 1.54 17.35
CA GLU A 213 -1.00 0.55 17.18
C GLU A 213 -1.61 0.62 15.77
N VAL A 214 -1.89 1.84 15.29
CA VAL A 214 -2.44 2.09 13.95
C VAL A 214 -1.46 1.73 12.86
N GLY A 215 -0.18 2.11 13.02
CA GLY A 215 0.85 1.75 12.06
C GLY A 215 0.98 0.23 11.90
N GLU A 216 0.97 -0.51 13.01
CA GLU A 216 0.99 -1.98 12.99
C GLU A 216 -0.27 -2.58 12.34
N LEU A 217 -1.45 -2.06 12.66
CA LEU A 217 -2.73 -2.48 12.07
C LEU A 217 -2.76 -2.29 10.55
N ILE A 218 -2.40 -1.10 10.08
CA ILE A 218 -2.31 -0.80 8.65
C ILE A 218 -1.36 -1.78 7.96
N SER A 219 -0.20 -2.03 8.58
CA SER A 219 0.77 -2.98 8.04
C SER A 219 0.23 -4.41 7.93
N ARG A 220 -0.39 -4.91 9.00
CA ARG A 220 -0.97 -6.27 9.05
C ARG A 220 -1.98 -6.44 7.93
N CYS A 221 -2.89 -5.50 7.78
CA CYS A 221 -3.93 -5.56 6.75
C CYS A 221 -3.36 -5.44 5.34
N ALA A 222 -2.36 -4.59 5.16
CA ALA A 222 -1.96 -4.18 3.84
C ALA A 222 -0.71 -4.89 3.31
N GLN A 223 0.02 -5.65 4.15
CA GLN A 223 1.17 -6.47 3.76
C GLN A 223 1.09 -7.93 4.20
N GLN A 224 0.36 -8.27 5.26
CA GLN A 224 0.27 -9.66 5.76
C GLN A 224 -1.03 -10.37 5.33
N ASP A 225 -1.76 -9.79 4.36
CA ASP A 225 -3.06 -10.27 3.84
C ASP A 225 -4.09 -10.57 4.95
N VAL A 226 -3.98 -9.88 6.11
CA VAL A 226 -4.98 -9.97 7.18
C VAL A 226 -6.25 -9.33 6.67
N LYS A 227 -7.32 -10.13 6.57
CA LYS A 227 -8.60 -9.65 6.04
C LYS A 227 -9.29 -8.78 7.08
N TRP A 228 -10.09 -7.83 6.60
CA TRP A 228 -10.89 -6.95 7.46
C TRP A 228 -11.72 -7.74 8.47
N VAL A 229 -12.34 -8.82 8.00
CA VAL A 229 -13.18 -9.71 8.81
C VAL A 229 -12.44 -10.44 9.93
N ASP A 230 -11.11 -10.52 9.85
CA ASP A 230 -10.27 -11.16 10.85
C ASP A 230 -9.76 -10.15 11.90
N LEU A 231 -10.05 -8.86 11.72
CA LEU A 231 -9.81 -7.82 12.72
C LEU A 231 -10.93 -7.80 13.76
N SER A 232 -10.59 -7.51 15.01
CA SER A 232 -11.56 -7.22 16.06
C SER A 232 -12.35 -5.93 15.78
N ASP A 233 -13.52 -5.81 16.40
CA ASP A 233 -14.37 -4.63 16.24
C ASP A 233 -13.66 -3.32 16.67
N GLU A 234 -12.77 -3.40 17.67
CA GLU A 234 -11.97 -2.26 18.13
C GLU A 234 -10.89 -1.85 17.11
N GLU A 235 -10.22 -2.82 16.50
CA GLU A 235 -9.23 -2.60 15.44
C GLU A 235 -9.89 -2.00 14.18
N GLN A 236 -11.06 -2.51 13.80
CA GLN A 236 -11.85 -1.98 12.68
C GLN A 236 -12.30 -0.54 12.94
N ALA A 237 -12.82 -0.27 14.14
CA ALA A 237 -13.23 1.07 14.54
C ALA A 237 -12.06 2.05 14.50
N LEU A 238 -10.89 1.64 14.99
CA LEU A 238 -9.69 2.47 14.98
C LEU A 238 -9.26 2.87 13.55
N LEU A 239 -9.25 1.92 12.62
CA LEU A 239 -8.93 2.19 11.21
C LEU A 239 -9.98 3.11 10.56
N ILE A 240 -11.27 2.92 10.87
CA ILE A 240 -12.35 3.78 10.38
C ILE A 240 -12.21 5.20 10.93
N ASP A 241 -11.94 5.36 12.22
CA ASP A 241 -11.81 6.65 12.87
C ASP A 241 -10.63 7.42 12.28
N PHE A 242 -9.46 6.78 12.13
CA PHE A 242 -8.33 7.38 11.42
C PHE A 242 -8.68 7.72 9.97
N GLY A 243 -9.33 6.81 9.23
CA GLY A 243 -9.71 7.09 7.84
C GLY A 243 -10.67 8.28 7.70
N ASN A 244 -11.64 8.42 8.61
CA ASN A 244 -12.66 9.47 8.55
C ASN A 244 -12.10 10.85 8.92
N ILE A 245 -11.14 10.93 9.85
CA ILE A 245 -10.52 12.19 10.26
C ILE A 245 -9.83 12.87 9.07
N PHE A 246 -9.30 12.08 8.13
CA PHE A 246 -8.45 12.57 7.05
C PHE A 246 -9.02 12.30 5.64
N GLU A 247 -10.27 11.84 5.52
CA GLU A 247 -10.91 11.49 4.24
C GLU A 247 -10.91 12.66 3.24
N ASN A 248 -11.20 13.88 3.70
CA ASN A 248 -11.23 15.08 2.85
C ASN A 248 -9.81 15.48 2.37
N ASP A 249 -8.81 15.38 3.25
CA ASP A 249 -7.44 15.75 2.94
C ASP A 249 -6.78 14.71 2.00
N CYS A 250 -7.13 13.44 2.16
CA CYS A 250 -6.71 12.34 1.27
C CYS A 250 -7.23 12.52 -0.16
N GLN A 251 -8.48 12.97 -0.30
CA GLN A 251 -9.07 13.28 -1.61
C GLN A 251 -8.34 14.44 -2.29
N ALA A 252 -8.05 15.53 -1.57
CA ALA A 252 -7.34 16.69 -2.11
C ALA A 252 -5.90 16.36 -2.56
N ARG A 253 -5.16 15.54 -1.80
CA ARG A 253 -3.78 15.11 -2.16
C ARG A 253 -3.74 14.16 -3.35
N THR A 254 -4.67 13.22 -3.44
CA THR A 254 -4.74 12.27 -4.56
C THR A 254 -4.96 12.99 -5.91
N GLU A 255 -5.69 14.11 -5.91
CA GLU A 255 -5.86 14.96 -7.09
C GLU A 255 -4.56 15.70 -7.46
N SER A 256 -3.84 16.24 -6.46
CA SER A 256 -2.55 16.91 -6.65
C SER A 256 -1.48 16.00 -7.27
N PHE A 257 -1.37 14.74 -6.85
CA PHE A 257 -0.40 13.80 -7.42
C PHE A 257 -0.69 13.46 -8.90
N LYS A 258 -1.96 13.41 -9.30
CA LYS A 258 -2.35 13.14 -10.71
C LYS A 258 -2.01 14.30 -11.64
N GLU A 259 -2.01 15.55 -11.18
CA GLU A 259 -1.64 16.70 -12.00
C GLU A 259 -0.13 16.76 -12.29
N ILE A 260 0.71 16.26 -11.38
CA ILE A 260 2.17 16.25 -11.54
C ILE A 260 2.62 15.22 -12.59
N GLU A 261 1.96 14.05 -12.67
CA GLU A 261 2.26 13.01 -13.67
C GLU A 261 1.83 13.39 -15.10
N VAL A 262 0.81 14.24 -15.25
CA VAL A 262 0.32 14.70 -16.58
C VAL A 262 1.15 15.89 -17.09
N SER A 263 1.96 16.52 -16.22
CA SER A 263 2.75 17.72 -16.51
C SER A 263 4.24 17.43 -16.72
N ALA A 264 4.67 16.15 -16.68
CA ALA A 264 6.06 15.71 -16.81
C ALA A 264 6.35 15.00 -18.16
#